data_AF-A0A9D4BVS7-F1
#
_entry.id   AF-A0A9D4BVS7-F1
#
_cell.length_a   1.000
_cell.length_b   1.000
_cell.length_c   1.000
_cell.angle_alpha   90.00
_cell.angle_beta   90.00
_cell.angle_gamma   90.00
#
_symmetry.space_group_name_H-M   'P 1'
#
loop_
_entity.id
_entity.type
_entity.pdbx_description
1 polymer ?
#
loop_
_entity_poly.entity_id
_entity_poly.type
_entity_poly.pdbx_seq_one_letter_code
_entity_poly.pdbx_strand_id
1 'polypeptide(L)'
;MLLQLLKDRDNAIILGDFNEDALSTSYTKIKELMQKNGYFLTSSEITHKQGACLDHIYLQQRMQTAYRSCTCVSSYYTDHYYVIM
;
A
#
# COMPACT_ATOMS: atom_id res chain seq x y z
N MET A 1 -4.64 -9.49 -16.32
CA MET A 1 -4.09 -8.41 -15.46
C MET A 1 -4.54 -8.69 -14.02
N LEU A 2 -3.65 -8.71 -13.02
CA LEU A 2 -3.95 -9.19 -11.65
C LEU A 2 -5.22 -8.56 -11.02
N LEU A 3 -5.43 -7.26 -11.22
CA LEU A 3 -6.62 -6.54 -10.72
C LEU A 3 -7.94 -7.06 -11.31
N GLN A 4 -7.93 -7.69 -12.49
CA GLN A 4 -9.14 -8.30 -13.07
C GLN A 4 -9.61 -9.51 -12.25
N LEU A 5 -8.71 -10.18 -11.53
CA LEU A 5 -9.07 -11.29 -10.63
C LEU A 5 -9.86 -10.81 -9.41
N LEU A 6 -9.83 -9.51 -9.13
CA LEU A 6 -10.48 -8.88 -7.98
C LEU A 6 -11.78 -8.16 -8.36
N LYS A 7 -12.19 -8.19 -9.63
CA LYS A 7 -13.31 -7.38 -10.16
C LYS A 7 -14.64 -7.62 -9.43
N ASP A 8 -14.88 -8.85 -8.98
CA ASP A 8 -16.11 -9.25 -8.29
C ASP A 8 -15.88 -9.52 -6.79
N ARG A 9 -14.73 -9.08 -6.25
CA ARG A 9 -14.38 -9.28 -4.84
C ARG A 9 -14.69 -8.02 -4.04
N ASP A 10 -15.58 -8.18 -3.08
CA ASP A 10 -15.85 -7.15 -2.10
C ASP A 10 -14.84 -7.14 -0.96
N ASN A 11 -14.49 -5.93 -0.50
CA ASN A 11 -13.58 -5.69 0.62
C ASN A 11 -12.18 -6.30 0.43
N ALA A 12 -11.68 -6.30 -0.82
CA ALA A 12 -10.34 -6.77 -1.12
C ALA A 12 -9.29 -5.76 -0.60
N ILE A 13 -8.26 -6.30 0.03
CA ILE A 13 -7.05 -5.57 0.40
C ILE A 13 -5.92 -6.09 -0.49
N ILE A 14 -5.16 -5.18 -1.08
CA ILE A 14 -3.95 -5.51 -1.83
C ILE A 14 -2.77 -5.01 -1.00
N LEU A 15 -1.90 -5.92 -0.57
CA LEU A 15 -0.75 -5.59 0.25
C LEU A 15 0.47 -6.39 -0.16
N GLY A 16 1.65 -5.82 0.04
CA GLY A 16 2.93 -6.49 -0.17
C GLY A 16 4.05 -5.51 -0.50
N ASP A 17 5.21 -6.06 -0.83
CA ASP A 17 6.35 -5.30 -1.34
C ASP A 17 6.17 -5.02 -2.84
N PHE A 18 6.05 -3.74 -3.18
CA PHE A 18 5.87 -3.28 -4.56
C PHE A 18 7.18 -2.90 -5.23
N ASN A 19 8.29 -2.85 -4.48
CA ASN A 19 9.60 -2.40 -4.95
C ASN A 19 9.59 -1.01 -5.63
N GLU A 20 8.60 -0.18 -5.28
CA GLU A 20 8.39 1.16 -5.81
C GLU A 20 8.16 2.10 -4.63
N ASP A 21 8.85 3.23 -4.57
CA ASP A 21 8.74 4.14 -3.43
C ASP A 21 7.47 5.00 -3.52
N ALA A 22 6.49 4.72 -2.67
CA ALA A 22 5.23 5.46 -2.64
C ALA A 22 5.37 6.92 -2.19
N LEU A 23 6.46 7.29 -1.52
CA LEU A 23 6.74 8.67 -1.09
C LEU A 23 7.45 9.49 -2.18
N SER A 24 7.96 8.82 -3.22
CA SER A 24 8.64 9.50 -4.32
C SER A 24 7.64 10.32 -5.16
N THR A 25 8.09 11.49 -5.65
CA THR A 25 7.31 12.31 -6.60
C THR A 25 7.14 11.64 -7.95
N SER A 26 7.97 10.65 -8.29
CA SER A 26 7.83 9.85 -9.51
C SER A 26 6.77 8.75 -9.41
N TYR A 27 6.20 8.53 -8.22
CA TYR A 27 5.21 7.49 -7.97
C TYR A 27 3.84 7.83 -8.57
N THR A 28 3.66 7.46 -9.83
CA THR A 28 2.50 7.87 -10.65
C THR A 28 1.75 6.68 -11.22
N LYS A 29 2.44 5.79 -11.96
CA LYS A 29 1.78 4.71 -12.71
C LYS A 29 0.96 3.74 -11.86
N ILE A 30 1.54 3.20 -10.78
CA ILE A 30 0.83 2.25 -9.91
C ILE A 30 -0.30 2.96 -9.15
N LYS A 31 -0.02 4.16 -8.64
CA LYS A 31 -0.99 5.01 -7.96
C LYS A 31 -2.22 5.27 -8.83
N GLU A 32 -2.02 5.75 -10.05
CA GLU A 32 -3.09 6.03 -11.01
C GLU A 32 -3.86 4.76 -11.40
N LEU A 33 -3.16 3.64 -11.61
CA LEU A 33 -3.78 2.35 -11.92
C LEU A 33 -4.70 1.91 -10.77
N MET A 34 -4.22 1.97 -9.52
CA MET A 34 -4.99 1.57 -8.35
C MET A 34 -6.19 2.50 -8.13
N GLN A 35 -5.98 3.82 -8.23
CA GLN A 35 -7.06 4.82 -8.12
C GLN A 35 -8.14 4.62 -9.19
N LYS A 36 -7.75 4.37 -10.44
CA LYS A 36 -8.69 4.06 -11.53
C LYS A 36 -9.53 2.80 -11.26
N ASN A 37 -9.01 1.87 -10.47
CA ASN A 37 -9.71 0.64 -10.06
C ASN A 37 -10.40 0.77 -8.69
N GLY A 38 -10.53 1.97 -8.14
CA GLY A 38 -11.27 2.22 -6.90
C GLY A 38 -10.51 1.85 -5.63
N TYR A 39 -9.18 1.86 -5.67
CA TYR A 39 -8.32 1.67 -4.50
C TYR A 39 -7.60 2.95 -4.10
N PHE A 40 -7.36 3.11 -2.81
CA PHE A 40 -6.50 4.16 -2.26
C PHE A 40 -5.36 3.56 -1.46
N LEU A 41 -4.18 4.20 -1.55
CA LEU A 41 -3.02 3.82 -0.75
C LEU A 41 -3.19 4.34 0.67
N THR A 42 -2.89 3.48 1.65
CA THR A 42 -2.90 3.83 3.08
C THR A 42 -1.51 4.14 3.62
N SER A 43 -0.46 3.54 3.05
CA SER A 43 0.93 3.74 3.46
C SER A 43 1.36 5.19 3.27
N SER A 44 1.73 5.86 4.37
CA SER A 44 2.30 7.21 4.37
C SER A 44 3.65 7.30 5.09
N GLU A 45 4.20 6.17 5.52
CA GLU A 45 5.42 6.08 6.32
C GLU A 45 6.49 5.27 5.61
N ILE A 46 7.75 5.49 5.99
CA ILE A 46 8.89 4.71 5.52
C ILE A 46 8.73 3.26 6.01
N THR A 47 8.88 2.30 5.11
CA THR A 47 8.75 0.87 5.40
C THR A 47 10.07 0.11 5.21
N HIS A 48 11.13 0.78 4.74
CA HIS A 48 12.43 0.18 4.51
C HIS A 48 13.55 0.97 5.20
N LYS A 49 14.60 0.28 5.70
CA LYS A 49 15.74 0.90 6.41
C LYS A 49 16.48 1.99 5.62
N GLN A 50 16.40 1.97 4.29
CA GLN A 50 17.01 3.00 3.43
C GLN A 50 16.16 4.25 3.23
N GLY A 51 15.00 4.36 3.90
CA GLY A 51 14.18 5.57 3.85
C GLY A 51 13.08 5.57 2.77
N ALA A 52 12.78 4.41 2.18
CA ALA A 52 11.75 4.26 1.16
C ALA A 52 10.46 3.63 1.71
N CYS A 53 9.32 3.92 1.06
CA CYS A 53 8.04 3.26 1.32
C CYS A 53 7.77 2.22 0.22
N LEU A 54 8.30 1.01 0.39
CA LEU A 54 8.23 -0.07 -0.61
C LEU A 54 7.05 -1.02 -0.37
N ASP A 55 6.69 -1.23 0.90
CA ASP A 55 5.50 -1.99 1.28
C ASP A 55 4.23 -1.15 1.17
N HIS A 56 3.37 -1.48 0.20
CA HIS A 56 2.13 -0.75 -0.07
C HIS A 56 0.95 -1.51 0.49
N ILE A 57 -0.01 -0.78 1.06
CA ILE A 57 -1.32 -1.31 1.43
C ILE A 57 -2.41 -0.49 0.74
N TYR A 58 -3.13 -1.14 -0.16
CA TYR A 58 -4.23 -0.59 -0.92
C TYR A 58 -5.57 -1.12 -0.42
N LEU A 59 -6.45 -0.20 -0.07
CA LEU A 59 -7.81 -0.50 0.36
C LEU A 59 -8.81 -0.05 -0.71
N GLN A 60 -9.92 -0.77 -0.84
CA GLN A 60 -11.03 -0.31 -1.68
C GLN A 60 -11.63 0.97 -1.10
N GLN A 61 -12.04 1.93 -1.95
CA GLN A 61 -12.53 3.25 -1.55
C GLN A 61 -13.66 3.19 -0.50
N ARG A 62 -14.56 2.20 -0.61
CA ARG A 62 -15.64 2.01 0.37
C ARG A 62 -15.18 1.69 1.80
N MET A 63 -13.95 1.19 1.96
CA MET A 63 -13.36 0.87 3.26
C MET A 63 -12.77 2.12 3.95
N GLN A 64 -12.75 3.27 3.27
CA GLN A 64 -12.13 4.50 3.78
C GLN A 64 -12.74 4.97 5.11
N THR A 65 -14.03 4.72 5.36
CA THR A 65 -14.69 5.09 6.62
C THR A 65 -14.30 4.20 7.80
N ALA A 66 -13.87 2.96 7.53
CA ALA A 66 -13.41 2.01 8.53
C ALA A 66 -11.91 2.15 8.82
N TYR A 67 -11.13 2.65 7.86
CA TYR A 67 -9.70 2.89 8.00
C TYR A 67 -9.41 3.99 9.03
N ARG A 68 -8.38 3.78 9.85
CA ARG A 68 -7.94 4.72 10.89
C ARG A 68 -6.55 5.28 10.61
N SER A 69 -5.56 4.40 10.55
CA SER A 69 -4.15 4.76 10.36
C SER A 69 -3.33 3.51 10.07
N CYS A 70 -2.14 3.68 9.50
CA CYS A 70 -1.09 2.67 9.56
C CYS A 70 0.09 3.21 10.36
N THR A 71 0.85 2.32 11.00
CA THR A 71 2.11 2.67 11.66
C THR A 71 3.18 1.63 11.32
N CYS A 72 4.43 2.09 11.22
CA CYS A 72 5.57 1.23 10.94
C CYS A 72 6.41 0.98 12.20
N VAL A 73 6.74 -0.28 12.44
CA VAL A 73 7.58 -0.72 13.57
C VAL A 73 8.84 -1.37 13.04
N SER A 74 10.00 -0.88 13.46
CA SER A 74 11.28 -1.42 13.02
C SER A 74 11.48 -2.87 13.49
N SER A 75 12.15 -3.66 12.66
CA SER A 75 12.50 -5.05 12.96
C SER A 75 14.01 -5.27 12.86
N TYR A 76 14.54 -6.16 13.70
CA TYR A 76 15.93 -6.59 13.64
C TYR A 76 16.17 -7.67 12.59
N TYR A 77 15.15 -8.45 12.23
CA TYR A 77 15.28 -9.66 11.41
C TYR A 77 15.23 -9.40 9.90
N THR A 78 14.82 -8.21 9.49
CA THR A 78 14.68 -7.80 8.09
C THR A 78 15.04 -6.32 7.96
N ASP A 79 15.37 -5.89 6.75
CA ASP A 79 15.52 -4.51 6.32
C ASP A 79 14.19 -3.78 6.07
N HIS A 80 13.07 -4.51 6.09
CA HIS A 80 11.72 -3.95 6.09
C HIS A 80 11.20 -3.75 7.52
N TYR A 81 10.31 -2.76 7.69
CA TYR A 81 9.58 -2.50 8.92
C TYR A 81 8.23 -3.23 8.88
N TYR A 82 7.73 -3.64 10.03
CA TYR A 82 6.38 -4.19 10.14
C TYR A 82 5.35 -3.07 9.96
N VAL A 83 4.41 -3.26 9.04
CA VAL A 83 3.29 -2.34 8.84
C VAL A 83 2.08 -2.84 9.64
N ILE A 84 1.59 -2.01 10.56
CA ILE A 84 0.43 -2.29 11.41
C ILE A 84 -0.71 -1.38 10.93
N MET A 85 -1.90 -1.93 10.71
CA MET A 85 -3.07 -1.23 10.18
C MET A 85 -4.31 -1.48 11.04
#